data_AF-A0A448ZKR0-F1
#
_entry.id   AF-A0A448ZKR0-F1
#
_cell.length_a   1.000
_cell.length_b   1.000
_cell.length_c   1.000
_cell.angle_alpha   90.00
_cell.angle_beta   90.00
_cell.angle_gamma   90.00
#
_symmetry.space_group_name_H-M   'P 1'
#
loop_
_entity.id
_entity.type
_entity.pdbx_description
1 polymer ?
#
loop_
_entity_poly.entity_id
_entity_poly.type
_entity_poly.pdbx_seq_one_letter_code
_entity_poly.pdbx_strand_id
1 'polypeptide(L)'
;MSTNSTSKQAMMGVARLVVLLSVVLCFVPSNGFSAAPASSGTSQLSIEDLVRDQLGYFPPNYVKVSAWKKKSNESTPLAIQTYPLNGGAKRRQNKAKLPQDQSKEKSEQQPIVQSPFPTLFWLTCPDISRAVANLERRGFVQIFEDELNSRSDLAIRLFRCHEEYARLRWKSLTEEDRNVLTSSSSSSPLTPSLQRMRNMMEHSGISGTNFTDISSWDKDYDSNFESDCGSIVEAYVGKRSVQQKKECGESSLSSTEAGLVKVPPIKCLHAHYAHYRSTVSEKSTTYVNPVGELIHRQLEKDFPDLDL
;
A
#
# COMPACT_ATOMS: atom_id res chain seq x y z
N MET A 1 11.22 -61.14 -41.05
CA MET A 1 11.85 -61.66 -39.82
C MET A 1 11.06 -61.07 -38.67
N SER A 2 10.11 -61.85 -38.15
CA SER A 2 10.13 -62.44 -36.79
C SER A 2 9.83 -61.42 -35.69
N THR A 3 8.95 -61.60 -34.71
CA THR A 3 7.86 -62.57 -34.40
C THR A 3 7.41 -62.21 -32.97
N ASN A 4 6.10 -62.28 -32.71
CA ASN A 4 5.44 -62.67 -31.45
C ASN A 4 5.66 -61.76 -30.19
N SER A 5 4.80 -61.68 -29.17
CA SER A 5 3.75 -62.58 -28.71
C SER A 5 2.70 -61.83 -27.87
N THR A 6 1.46 -62.26 -28.06
CA THR A 6 0.22 -62.19 -27.28
C THR A 6 0.28 -62.62 -25.79
N SER A 7 -0.87 -62.34 -25.12
CA SER A 7 -1.56 -63.16 -24.06
C SER A 7 -1.27 -62.74 -22.61
N LYS A 8 -2.18 -62.71 -21.63
CA LYS A 8 -3.60 -63.08 -21.46
C LYS A 8 -4.05 -62.66 -20.04
N GLN A 9 -5.37 -62.47 -19.85
CA GLN A 9 -6.27 -62.99 -18.78
C GLN A 9 -5.67 -63.42 -17.42
N ALA A 10 -6.35 -63.45 -16.27
CA ALA A 10 -7.65 -63.09 -15.69
C ALA A 10 -7.62 -63.70 -14.26
N MET A 11 -8.49 -63.26 -13.33
CA MET A 11 -9.11 -63.98 -12.18
C MET A 11 -9.33 -63.01 -11.00
N MET A 12 -10.58 -62.75 -10.58
CA MET A 12 -11.39 -63.50 -9.58
C MET A 12 -10.68 -63.57 -8.21
N GLY A 13 -11.25 -63.22 -7.06
CA GLY A 13 -12.60 -62.88 -6.62
C GLY A 13 -12.67 -63.04 -5.08
N VAL A 14 -13.86 -62.82 -4.50
CA VAL A 14 -14.33 -63.19 -3.13
C VAL A 14 -13.68 -62.42 -1.95
N ALA A 15 -14.34 -62.00 -0.86
CA ALA A 15 -15.62 -62.35 -0.28
C ALA A 15 -16.17 -61.23 0.63
N ARG A 16 -17.51 -61.14 0.70
CA ARG A 16 -18.28 -60.41 1.72
C ARG A 16 -18.15 -61.10 3.09
N LEU A 17 -18.13 -60.34 4.18
CA LEU A 17 -18.67 -60.82 5.45
C LEU A 17 -19.44 -59.70 6.16
N VAL A 18 -20.75 -59.95 6.25
CA VAL A 18 -21.74 -59.23 7.05
C VAL A 18 -21.72 -59.87 8.43
N VAL A 19 -21.63 -59.06 9.49
CA VAL A 19 -21.99 -59.50 10.85
C VAL A 19 -23.11 -58.59 11.34
N LEU A 20 -24.31 -59.16 11.32
CA LEU A 20 -25.47 -58.76 12.09
C LEU A 20 -25.28 -59.29 13.52
N LEU A 21 -25.41 -58.42 14.52
CA LEU A 21 -25.83 -58.87 15.84
C LEU A 21 -26.91 -57.92 16.36
N SER A 22 -28.13 -58.45 16.39
CA SER A 22 -29.29 -57.87 17.05
C SER A 22 -29.20 -58.15 18.55
N VAL A 23 -29.40 -57.14 19.40
CA VAL A 23 -29.95 -57.32 20.74
C VAL A 23 -31.05 -56.29 20.95
N VAL A 24 -32.18 -56.82 21.42
CA VAL A 24 -33.50 -56.19 21.50
C VAL A 24 -33.78 -55.83 22.96
N LEU A 25 -34.31 -54.61 23.14
CA LEU A 25 -35.18 -54.06 24.19
C LEU A 25 -34.75 -54.09 25.67
N CYS A 26 -34.77 -52.90 26.29
CA CYS A 26 -35.70 -52.61 27.38
C CYS A 26 -35.96 -51.10 27.51
N PHE A 27 -37.23 -50.77 27.71
CA PHE A 27 -37.85 -49.46 27.68
C PHE A 27 -38.27 -49.10 29.11
N VAL A 28 -37.79 -47.99 29.69
CA VAL A 28 -38.47 -47.28 30.80
C VAL A 28 -38.17 -45.78 30.68
N PRO A 29 -39.17 -44.89 30.75
CA PRO A 29 -38.99 -43.45 30.59
C PRO A 29 -38.83 -42.76 31.95
N SER A 30 -37.99 -41.72 32.00
CA SER A 30 -38.06 -40.72 33.07
C SER A 30 -37.62 -39.35 32.56
N ASN A 31 -38.55 -38.42 32.68
CA ASN A 31 -38.49 -37.02 32.32
C ASN A 31 -37.26 -36.31 32.91
N GLY A 32 -36.63 -35.48 32.08
CA GLY A 32 -35.55 -34.59 32.47
C GLY A 32 -35.05 -33.80 31.28
N PHE A 33 -35.90 -32.94 30.72
CA PHE A 33 -35.50 -31.91 29.77
C PHE A 33 -34.54 -30.97 30.49
N SER A 34 -33.23 -31.21 30.35
CA SER A 34 -32.21 -30.20 30.55
C SER A 34 -31.57 -29.97 29.19
N ALA A 35 -32.08 -28.97 28.49
CA ALA A 35 -31.45 -28.46 27.29
C ALA A 35 -30.06 -27.96 27.69
N ALA A 36 -29.02 -28.70 27.31
CA ALA A 36 -27.67 -28.16 27.28
C ALA A 36 -27.72 -26.88 26.42
N PRO A 37 -27.24 -25.73 26.92
CA PRO A 37 -27.20 -24.54 26.10
C PRO A 37 -26.31 -24.87 24.91
N ALA A 38 -26.87 -24.70 23.70
CA ALA A 38 -26.10 -24.66 22.48
C ALA A 38 -24.95 -23.69 22.72
N SER A 39 -23.73 -24.21 22.71
CA SER A 39 -22.52 -23.40 22.68
C SER A 39 -22.64 -22.51 21.44
N SER A 40 -23.05 -21.27 21.64
CA SER A 40 -22.98 -20.22 20.64
C SER A 40 -21.50 -20.03 20.32
N GLY A 41 -21.01 -20.79 19.35
CA GLY A 41 -19.69 -20.58 18.78
C GLY A 41 -19.71 -19.21 18.14
N THR A 42 -19.20 -18.21 18.86
CA THR A 42 -18.77 -16.96 18.26
C THR A 42 -17.63 -17.32 17.32
N SER A 43 -17.94 -17.59 16.05
CA SER A 43 -16.94 -17.74 15.00
C SER A 43 -16.21 -16.40 14.91
N GLN A 44 -15.00 -16.34 15.43
CA GLN A 44 -14.13 -15.18 15.31
C GLN A 44 -13.99 -14.87 13.81
N LEU A 45 -14.46 -13.70 13.38
CA LEU A 45 -14.42 -13.29 11.97
C LEU A 45 -12.96 -13.31 11.49
N SER A 46 -12.75 -13.83 10.28
CA SER A 46 -11.41 -13.82 9.70
C SER A 46 -10.98 -12.40 9.34
N ILE A 47 -9.68 -12.16 9.23
CA ILE A 47 -9.16 -10.85 8.79
C ILE A 47 -9.69 -10.50 7.39
N GLU A 48 -9.84 -11.50 6.51
CA GLU A 48 -10.40 -11.29 5.18
C GLU A 48 -11.85 -10.79 5.25
N ASP A 49 -12.66 -11.37 6.14
CA ASP A 49 -14.04 -10.96 6.34
C ASP A 49 -14.12 -9.52 6.87
N LEU A 50 -13.27 -9.16 7.84
CA LEU A 50 -13.21 -7.80 8.38
C LEU A 50 -12.82 -6.78 7.31
N VAL A 51 -11.83 -7.10 6.46
CA VAL A 51 -11.41 -6.22 5.36
C VAL A 51 -12.51 -6.13 4.29
N ARG A 52 -13.18 -7.24 3.96
CA ARG A 52 -14.30 -7.27 3.00
C ARG A 52 -15.48 -6.46 3.49
N ASP A 53 -15.82 -6.56 4.77
CA ASP A 53 -16.91 -5.81 5.38
C ASP A 53 -16.67 -4.29 5.27
N GLN A 54 -15.44 -3.85 5.55
CA GLN A 54 -15.07 -2.44 5.51
C GLN A 54 -14.91 -1.88 4.08
N LEU A 55 -14.29 -2.62 3.16
CA LEU A 55 -13.99 -2.15 1.80
C LEU A 55 -15.06 -2.53 0.76
N GLY A 56 -15.94 -3.47 1.09
CA GLY A 56 -16.87 -4.12 0.14
C GLY A 56 -16.22 -5.16 -0.77
N TYR A 57 -14.90 -5.38 -0.67
CA TYR A 57 -14.15 -6.40 -1.40
C TYR A 57 -12.82 -6.70 -0.71
N PHE A 58 -12.15 -7.80 -1.08
CA PHE A 58 -10.80 -8.09 -0.61
C PHE A 58 -9.76 -7.70 -1.66
N PRO A 59 -8.81 -6.80 -1.35
CA PRO A 59 -7.80 -6.37 -2.32
C PRO A 59 -6.90 -7.54 -2.77
N PRO A 60 -6.72 -7.75 -4.09
CA PRO A 60 -5.91 -8.86 -4.59
C PRO A 60 -4.42 -8.71 -4.27
N ASN A 61 -3.97 -7.50 -3.97
CA ASN A 61 -2.61 -7.18 -3.55
C ASN A 61 -2.51 -6.97 -2.03
N TYR A 62 -3.43 -7.52 -1.24
CA TYR A 62 -3.34 -7.49 0.22
C TYR A 62 -2.07 -8.23 0.71
N VAL A 63 -1.38 -7.65 1.70
CA VAL A 63 -0.21 -8.28 2.35
C VAL A 63 -0.52 -8.59 3.81
N LYS A 64 -0.86 -7.55 4.59
CA LYS A 64 -1.19 -7.66 6.01
C LYS A 64 -2.03 -6.47 6.48
N VAL A 65 -2.71 -6.60 7.63
CA VAL A 65 -3.18 -5.44 8.38
C VAL A 65 -1.96 -4.72 8.98
N SER A 66 -1.84 -3.43 8.72
CA SER A 66 -0.71 -2.60 9.16
C SER A 66 -1.07 -1.67 10.31
N ALA A 67 -2.36 -1.37 10.50
CA ALA A 67 -2.84 -0.60 11.64
C ALA A 67 -4.20 -1.12 12.10
N TRP A 68 -4.41 -1.11 13.41
CA TRP A 68 -5.66 -1.52 14.07
C TRP A 68 -6.26 -0.34 14.84
N LYS A 69 -7.59 -0.30 14.97
CA LYS A 69 -8.27 0.62 15.89
C LYS A 69 -8.03 0.17 17.35
N LYS A 70 -7.88 1.13 18.27
CA LYS A 70 -7.40 0.86 19.64
C LYS A 70 -8.50 0.64 20.68
N LYS A 71 -9.77 1.01 20.42
CA LYS A 71 -10.72 1.30 21.52
C LYS A 71 -12.05 0.53 21.52
N SER A 72 -12.29 -0.40 20.61
CA SER A 72 -13.43 -1.32 20.71
C SER A 72 -12.99 -2.66 21.29
N ASN A 73 -13.88 -3.34 22.02
CA ASN A 73 -13.73 -4.75 22.44
C ASN A 73 -13.55 -5.74 21.26
N GLU A 74 -13.46 -5.20 20.03
CA GLU A 74 -13.23 -5.86 18.76
C GLU A 74 -12.09 -5.13 18.03
N SER A 75 -11.09 -5.87 17.59
CA SER A 75 -9.96 -5.34 16.83
C SER A 75 -10.36 -5.22 15.35
N THR A 76 -10.70 -4.01 14.91
CA THR A 76 -11.03 -3.76 13.50
C THR A 76 -9.82 -3.19 12.74
N PRO A 77 -9.53 -3.66 11.51
CA PRO A 77 -8.50 -3.08 10.68
C PRO A 77 -8.76 -1.58 10.44
N LEU A 78 -7.71 -0.78 10.58
CA LEU A 78 -7.73 0.64 10.25
C LEU A 78 -7.06 0.87 8.90
N ALA A 79 -5.91 0.23 8.69
CA ALA A 79 -5.18 0.26 7.44
C ALA A 79 -4.55 -1.10 7.15
N ILE A 80 -4.39 -1.38 5.86
CA ILE A 80 -3.68 -2.56 5.34
C ILE A 80 -2.43 -2.12 4.60
N GLN A 81 -1.42 -3.00 4.60
CA GLN A 81 -0.31 -2.94 3.69
C GLN A 81 -0.66 -3.70 2.41
N THR A 82 -0.31 -3.11 1.27
CA THR A 82 -0.53 -3.65 -0.06
C THR A 82 0.76 -3.87 -0.81
N TYR A 83 0.79 -4.89 -1.66
CA TYR A 83 1.89 -5.14 -2.58
C TYR A 83 1.95 -4.03 -3.65
N PRO A 84 3.15 -3.56 -4.07
CA PRO A 84 3.29 -2.43 -4.99
C PRO A 84 2.75 -2.67 -6.40
N LEU A 85 2.59 -3.93 -6.79
CA LEU A 85 2.01 -4.34 -8.07
C LEU A 85 0.65 -4.98 -7.84
N ASN A 86 -0.07 -5.27 -8.93
CA ASN A 86 -1.32 -6.04 -8.93
C ASN A 86 -2.50 -5.37 -8.19
N GLY A 87 -2.39 -4.10 -7.83
CA GLY A 87 -3.42 -3.38 -7.06
C GLY A 87 -4.44 -2.59 -7.88
N GLY A 88 -5.50 -2.14 -7.20
CA GLY A 88 -6.52 -1.26 -7.73
C GLY A 88 -7.75 -1.97 -8.29
N ALA A 89 -8.82 -1.18 -8.55
CA ALA A 89 -10.08 -1.71 -9.06
C ALA A 89 -9.89 -2.48 -10.38
N LYS A 90 -10.73 -3.50 -10.63
CA LYS A 90 -10.75 -4.31 -11.87
C LYS A 90 -10.65 -3.47 -13.14
N ARG A 91 -11.21 -2.25 -13.15
CA ARG A 91 -11.10 -1.27 -14.24
C ARG A 91 -9.64 -0.92 -14.60
N ARG A 92 -8.76 -0.70 -13.61
CA ARG A 92 -7.33 -0.41 -13.84
C ARG A 92 -6.59 -1.63 -14.35
N GLN A 93 -6.89 -2.81 -13.78
CA GLN A 93 -6.34 -4.09 -14.24
C GLN A 93 -6.74 -4.40 -15.69
N ASN A 94 -7.99 -4.12 -16.07
CA ASN A 94 -8.49 -4.31 -17.43
C ASN A 94 -7.84 -3.33 -18.43
N LYS A 95 -7.50 -2.10 -18.00
CA LYS A 95 -6.75 -1.15 -18.84
C LYS A 95 -5.28 -1.55 -19.03
N ALA A 96 -4.70 -2.26 -18.04
CA ALA A 96 -3.33 -2.77 -18.11
C ALA A 96 -3.20 -4.02 -19.01
N LYS A 97 -4.30 -4.74 -19.24
CA LYS A 97 -4.36 -5.76 -20.30
C LYS A 97 -4.37 -5.03 -21.64
N LEU A 98 -3.23 -5.04 -22.34
CA LEU A 98 -3.14 -4.60 -23.73
C LEU A 98 -4.26 -5.25 -24.56
N PRO A 99 -4.81 -4.57 -25.60
CA PRO A 99 -5.68 -5.24 -26.55
C PRO A 99 -4.94 -6.46 -27.10
N GLN A 100 -5.45 -7.65 -26.84
CA GLN A 100 -4.99 -8.83 -27.56
C GLN A 100 -5.50 -8.68 -28.99
N ASP A 101 -4.64 -8.18 -29.86
CA ASP A 101 -4.81 -8.31 -31.29
C ASP A 101 -4.79 -9.82 -31.59
N GLN A 102 -5.95 -10.39 -31.93
CA GLN A 102 -6.15 -11.84 -32.12
C GLN A 102 -5.38 -12.40 -33.34
N SER A 103 -4.50 -11.61 -33.94
CA SER A 103 -3.82 -11.89 -35.20
C SER A 103 -2.32 -12.19 -35.07
N LYS A 104 -1.74 -12.16 -33.85
CA LYS A 104 -0.32 -12.53 -33.65
C LYS A 104 -0.19 -13.81 -32.81
N GLU A 105 0.09 -14.90 -33.52
CA GLU A 105 0.55 -16.17 -32.95
C GLU A 105 1.70 -15.96 -31.96
N LYS A 106 1.54 -16.48 -30.75
CA LYS A 106 2.56 -16.99 -29.80
C LYS A 106 4.01 -16.51 -30.00
N SER A 107 4.28 -15.21 -30.03
CA SER A 107 5.63 -14.69 -29.82
C SER A 107 5.85 -14.46 -28.33
N GLU A 108 6.84 -15.17 -27.77
CA GLU A 108 7.47 -15.04 -26.44
C GLU A 108 6.62 -14.36 -25.35
N GLN A 109 6.21 -15.16 -24.36
CA GLN A 109 5.57 -14.69 -23.13
C GLN A 109 6.46 -13.68 -22.41
N GLN A 110 6.30 -12.41 -22.76
CA GLN A 110 6.81 -11.29 -21.97
C GLN A 110 6.24 -11.45 -20.56
N PRO A 111 7.08 -11.48 -19.51
CA PRO A 111 6.59 -11.56 -18.13
C PRO A 111 5.67 -10.36 -17.88
N ILE A 112 4.40 -10.65 -17.61
CA ILE A 112 3.36 -9.62 -17.45
C ILE A 112 3.58 -8.96 -16.08
N VAL A 113 4.49 -7.99 -16.00
CA VAL A 113 4.53 -7.07 -14.86
C VAL A 113 3.27 -6.22 -14.94
N GLN A 114 2.37 -6.43 -13.97
CA GLN A 114 1.09 -5.75 -13.95
C GLN A 114 1.24 -4.30 -13.48
N SER A 115 0.18 -3.51 -13.66
CA SER A 115 0.23 -2.07 -13.40
C SER A 115 0.64 -1.71 -11.98
N PRO A 116 1.44 -0.65 -11.79
CA PRO A 116 1.85 -0.18 -10.48
C PRO A 116 0.67 0.32 -9.65
N PHE A 117 0.66 -0.01 -8.36
CA PHE A 117 -0.29 0.51 -7.40
C PHE A 117 0.28 1.75 -6.69
N PRO A 118 -0.47 2.86 -6.57
CA PRO A 118 0.09 4.15 -6.15
C PRO A 118 0.40 4.26 -4.66
N THR A 119 -0.06 3.31 -3.82
CA THR A 119 0.17 3.33 -2.37
C THR A 119 0.56 1.95 -1.83
N LEU A 120 1.35 1.91 -0.76
CA LEU A 120 1.71 0.73 0.03
C LEU A 120 0.75 0.55 1.21
N PHE A 121 0.08 1.62 1.63
CA PHE A 121 -0.82 1.62 2.77
C PHE A 121 -2.18 2.15 2.35
N TRP A 122 -3.24 1.45 2.73
CA TRP A 122 -4.62 1.78 2.36
C TRP A 122 -5.50 1.75 3.61
N LEU A 123 -6.19 2.85 3.91
CA LEU A 123 -7.27 2.87 4.91
C LEU A 123 -8.40 1.90 4.57
N THR A 124 -8.77 1.09 5.54
CA THR A 124 -9.94 0.21 5.43
C THR A 124 -11.13 0.80 6.18
N CYS A 125 -10.92 1.48 7.31
CA CYS A 125 -12.01 2.01 8.11
C CYS A 125 -12.86 3.04 7.33
N PRO A 126 -14.17 2.79 7.13
CA PRO A 126 -15.04 3.66 6.33
C PRO A 126 -15.27 5.02 6.99
N ASP A 127 -15.36 5.08 8.32
CA ASP A 127 -15.60 6.33 9.05
C ASP A 127 -14.42 7.27 8.98
N ILE A 128 -13.20 6.75 9.21
CA ILE A 128 -11.96 7.50 9.03
C ILE A 128 -11.82 7.94 7.57
N SER A 129 -12.08 7.05 6.61
CA SER A 129 -11.99 7.39 5.19
C SER A 129 -12.95 8.53 4.81
N ARG A 130 -14.16 8.53 5.37
CA ARG A 130 -15.17 9.58 5.17
C ARG A 130 -14.74 10.90 5.82
N ALA A 131 -14.16 10.84 7.02
CA ALA A 131 -13.66 12.02 7.72
C ALA A 131 -12.47 12.67 6.98
N VAL A 132 -11.52 11.86 6.50
CA VAL A 132 -10.40 12.35 5.66
C VAL A 132 -10.93 12.95 4.35
N ALA A 133 -11.91 12.33 3.70
CA ALA A 133 -12.53 12.89 2.50
C ALA A 133 -13.26 14.23 2.77
N ASN A 134 -13.80 14.41 3.99
CA ASN A 134 -14.39 15.69 4.40
C ASN A 134 -13.32 16.79 4.49
N LEU A 135 -12.13 16.47 5.04
CA LEU A 135 -10.99 17.40 5.06
C LEU A 135 -10.55 17.77 3.63
N GLU A 136 -10.41 16.79 2.73
CA GLU A 136 -10.07 17.06 1.31
C GLU A 136 -11.06 18.03 0.66
N ARG A 137 -12.37 17.80 0.85
CA ARG A 137 -13.43 18.67 0.31
C ARG A 137 -13.37 20.10 0.85
N ARG A 138 -12.90 20.28 2.08
CA ARG A 138 -12.75 21.58 2.75
C ARG A 138 -11.46 22.31 2.38
N GLY A 139 -10.64 21.76 1.49
CA GLY A 139 -9.41 22.40 1.02
C GLY A 139 -8.20 22.19 1.92
N PHE A 140 -8.22 21.23 2.84
CA PHE A 140 -7.09 20.97 3.74
C PHE A 140 -5.81 20.54 3.05
N VAL A 141 -5.89 20.05 1.81
CA VAL A 141 -4.70 19.79 0.98
C VAL A 141 -3.85 21.05 0.85
N GLN A 142 -4.45 22.17 0.42
CA GLN A 142 -3.72 23.44 0.25
C GLN A 142 -3.24 23.98 1.60
N ILE A 143 -4.09 23.91 2.63
CA ILE A 143 -3.74 24.39 3.98
C ILE A 143 -2.49 23.65 4.50
N PHE A 144 -2.43 22.33 4.35
CA PHE A 144 -1.27 21.56 4.78
C PHE A 144 -0.04 21.81 3.90
N GLU A 145 -0.21 21.97 2.58
CA GLU A 145 0.90 22.37 1.70
C GLU A 145 1.49 23.73 2.10
N ASP A 146 0.65 24.73 2.40
CA ASP A 146 1.10 26.04 2.84
C ASP A 146 1.86 25.97 4.17
N GLU A 147 1.36 25.17 5.13
CA GLU A 147 2.05 24.94 6.40
C GLU A 147 3.42 24.29 6.18
N LEU A 148 3.50 23.26 5.34
CA LEU A 148 4.76 22.59 5.00
C LEU A 148 5.74 23.53 4.29
N ASN A 149 5.25 24.37 3.38
CA ASN A 149 6.07 25.32 2.66
C ASN A 149 6.65 26.41 3.57
N SER A 150 5.91 26.78 4.63
CA SER A 150 6.33 27.77 5.62
C SER A 150 7.34 27.24 6.65
N ARG A 151 7.51 25.91 6.73
CA ARG A 151 8.29 25.24 7.78
C ARG A 151 9.30 24.25 7.22
N SER A 152 10.57 24.67 7.19
CA SER A 152 11.67 23.86 6.67
C SER A 152 11.83 22.52 7.41
N ASP A 153 11.54 22.45 8.70
CA ASP A 153 11.59 21.22 9.48
C ASP A 153 10.55 20.18 9.01
N LEU A 154 9.33 20.63 8.70
CA LEU A 154 8.28 19.75 8.17
C LEU A 154 8.55 19.37 6.72
N ALA A 155 9.04 20.30 5.90
CA ALA A 155 9.46 20.03 4.53
C ALA A 155 10.53 18.93 4.48
N ILE A 156 11.61 19.06 5.27
CA ILE A 156 12.67 18.06 5.39
C ILE A 156 12.08 16.69 5.78
N ARG A 157 11.22 16.66 6.81
CA ARG A 157 10.56 15.42 7.24
C ARG A 157 9.74 14.80 6.12
N LEU A 158 8.99 15.59 5.35
CA LEU A 158 8.17 15.09 4.24
C LEU A 158 9.03 14.48 3.14
N PHE A 159 10.11 15.14 2.72
CA PHE A 159 11.02 14.58 1.73
C PHE A 159 11.65 13.26 2.19
N ARG A 160 12.12 13.20 3.45
CA ARG A 160 12.67 11.96 4.03
C ARG A 160 11.62 10.85 4.09
N CYS A 161 10.38 11.18 4.40
CA CYS A 161 9.28 10.22 4.32
C CYS A 161 9.06 9.70 2.90
N HIS A 162 9.13 10.56 1.88
CA HIS A 162 9.01 10.11 0.48
C HIS A 162 10.20 9.24 0.03
N GLU A 163 11.44 9.59 0.38
CA GLU A 163 12.64 8.76 0.13
C GLU A 163 12.48 7.36 0.76
N GLU A 164 12.15 7.32 2.05
CA GLU A 164 12.00 6.06 2.79
C GLU A 164 10.83 5.21 2.25
N TYR A 165 9.74 5.87 1.87
CA TYR A 165 8.61 5.20 1.25
C TYR A 165 8.98 4.52 -0.07
N ALA A 166 9.73 5.22 -0.93
CA ALA A 166 10.16 4.68 -2.22
C ALA A 166 11.11 3.49 -2.01
N ARG A 167 12.03 3.60 -1.05
CA ARG A 167 12.92 2.51 -0.62
C ARG A 167 12.12 1.30 -0.11
N LEU A 168 11.14 1.52 0.76
CA LEU A 168 10.27 0.46 1.28
C LEU A 168 9.48 -0.22 0.15
N ARG A 169 8.98 0.57 -0.81
CA ARG A 169 8.26 0.06 -1.97
C ARG A 169 9.12 -0.87 -2.80
N TRP A 170 10.31 -0.42 -3.18
CA TRP A 170 11.26 -1.23 -3.94
C TRP A 170 11.66 -2.51 -3.20
N LYS A 171 11.94 -2.40 -1.90
CA LYS A 171 12.30 -3.53 -1.05
C LYS A 171 11.16 -4.56 -0.93
N SER A 172 9.91 -4.13 -0.98
CA SER A 172 8.74 -5.00 -0.82
C SER A 172 8.42 -5.87 -2.03
N LEU A 173 8.99 -5.58 -3.20
CA LEU A 173 8.84 -6.42 -4.40
C LEU A 173 9.44 -7.81 -4.18
N THR A 174 8.95 -8.82 -4.90
CA THR A 174 9.64 -10.11 -4.97
C THR A 174 10.93 -9.99 -5.79
N GLU A 175 11.79 -10.99 -5.71
CA GLU A 175 13.01 -11.01 -6.51
C GLU A 175 12.70 -11.13 -8.01
N GLU A 176 11.68 -11.91 -8.37
CA GLU A 176 11.22 -12.07 -9.74
C GLU A 176 10.73 -10.73 -10.32
N ASP A 177 9.86 -10.02 -9.60
CA ASP A 177 9.33 -8.72 -10.06
C ASP A 177 10.44 -7.67 -10.14
N ARG A 178 11.38 -7.67 -9.19
CA ARG A 178 12.58 -6.83 -9.28
C ARG A 178 13.40 -7.18 -10.50
N ASN A 179 13.64 -8.46 -10.78
CA ASN A 179 14.42 -8.88 -11.93
C ASN A 179 13.76 -8.48 -13.24
N VAL A 180 12.43 -8.46 -13.36
CA VAL A 180 11.79 -8.00 -14.60
C VAL A 180 11.93 -6.47 -14.78
N LEU A 181 11.79 -5.69 -13.71
CA LEU A 181 12.05 -4.24 -13.74
C LEU A 181 13.56 -3.93 -13.90
N THR A 182 14.36 -4.85 -13.40
CA THR A 182 15.79 -5.18 -13.51
C THR A 182 16.40 -5.21 -14.89
N SER A 183 15.85 -6.16 -15.64
CA SER A 183 16.48 -6.86 -16.76
C SER A 183 16.41 -6.01 -18.01
N SER A 184 17.29 -5.04 -18.10
CA SER A 184 17.88 -4.62 -19.37
C SER A 184 18.92 -5.67 -19.72
N SER A 185 18.61 -6.60 -20.62
CA SER A 185 19.68 -7.37 -21.25
C SER A 185 20.56 -6.38 -22.02
N SER A 186 21.88 -6.55 -21.96
CA SER A 186 22.85 -5.70 -22.68
C SER A 186 22.63 -5.67 -24.20
N SER A 187 21.73 -6.52 -24.72
CA SER A 187 21.32 -6.60 -26.12
C SER A 187 19.94 -5.98 -26.43
N SER A 188 19.15 -5.53 -25.45
CA SER A 188 17.89 -4.82 -25.72
C SER A 188 17.48 -3.88 -24.57
N PRO A 189 17.26 -2.57 -24.84
CA PRO A 189 16.82 -1.63 -23.82
C PRO A 189 15.43 -1.99 -23.28
N LEU A 190 15.18 -1.66 -22.01
CA LEU A 190 13.85 -1.82 -21.42
C LEU A 190 12.82 -1.07 -22.26
N THR A 191 11.63 -1.66 -22.40
CA THR A 191 10.52 -0.98 -23.05
C THR A 191 10.22 0.33 -22.30
N PRO A 192 9.78 1.40 -22.98
CA PRO A 192 9.42 2.65 -22.31
C PRO A 192 8.37 2.47 -21.19
N SER A 193 7.52 1.44 -21.30
CA SER A 193 6.56 1.09 -20.26
C SER A 193 7.23 0.53 -19.00
N LEU A 194 8.14 -0.44 -19.16
CA LEU A 194 8.90 -1.00 -18.04
C LEU A 194 9.79 0.06 -17.38
N GLN A 195 10.42 0.93 -18.17
CA GLN A 195 11.22 2.04 -17.64
C GLN A 195 10.37 2.99 -16.78
N ARG A 196 9.16 3.36 -17.23
CA ARG A 196 8.25 4.18 -16.43
C ARG A 196 7.82 3.48 -15.14
N MET A 197 7.55 2.18 -15.19
CA MET A 197 7.18 1.41 -14.00
C MET A 197 8.34 1.33 -13.01
N ARG A 198 9.56 1.05 -13.48
CA ARG A 198 10.78 1.07 -12.67
C ARG A 198 10.97 2.42 -12.00
N ASN A 199 10.95 3.51 -12.78
CA ASN A 199 11.08 4.87 -12.27
C ASN A 199 10.03 5.17 -11.19
N MET A 200 8.78 4.75 -11.41
CA MET A 200 7.70 4.94 -10.42
C MET A 200 7.95 4.13 -9.14
N MET A 201 8.47 2.91 -9.23
CA MET A 201 8.78 2.09 -8.06
C MET A 201 9.94 2.64 -7.23
N GLU A 202 10.97 3.18 -7.90
CA GLU A 202 12.20 3.65 -7.26
C GLU A 202 12.10 5.11 -6.76
N HIS A 203 11.32 5.97 -7.43
CA HIS A 203 11.39 7.43 -7.22
C HIS A 203 10.05 8.07 -6.85
N SER A 204 8.99 7.29 -6.66
CA SER A 204 7.73 7.86 -6.18
C SER A 204 7.45 7.50 -4.71
N GLY A 205 7.22 8.53 -3.91
CA GLY A 205 6.91 8.38 -2.50
C GLY A 205 5.42 8.15 -2.27
N ILE A 206 4.92 8.54 -1.10
CA ILE A 206 3.51 8.39 -0.70
C ILE A 206 2.56 8.88 -1.81
N SER A 207 1.48 8.12 -2.05
CA SER A 207 0.49 8.39 -3.10
C SER A 207 1.03 8.46 -4.55
N GLY A 208 2.25 7.99 -4.80
CA GLY A 208 2.87 8.07 -6.12
C GLY A 208 3.32 9.49 -6.48
N THR A 209 3.64 10.31 -5.48
CA THR A 209 4.28 11.63 -5.69
C THR A 209 5.71 11.44 -6.18
N ASN A 210 6.05 12.00 -7.34
CA ASN A 210 7.43 12.06 -7.81
C ASN A 210 8.12 13.23 -7.10
N PHE A 211 8.88 12.91 -6.06
CA PHE A 211 9.57 13.91 -5.24
C PHE A 211 10.96 14.24 -5.78
N THR A 212 11.43 13.53 -6.81
CA THR A 212 12.77 13.73 -7.38
C THR A 212 12.79 14.66 -8.57
N ASP A 213 11.68 14.76 -9.30
CA ASP A 213 11.51 15.70 -10.41
C ASP A 213 11.13 17.08 -9.88
N ILE A 214 12.09 17.78 -9.27
CA ILE A 214 11.88 19.06 -8.58
C ILE A 214 11.30 20.12 -9.52
N SER A 215 11.81 20.21 -10.75
CA SER A 215 11.36 21.21 -11.74
C SER A 215 9.87 21.06 -12.09
N SER A 216 9.28 19.88 -11.88
CA SER A 216 7.85 19.65 -12.11
C SER A 216 6.94 20.35 -11.10
N TRP A 217 7.42 20.66 -9.90
CA TRP A 217 6.61 21.29 -8.84
C TRP A 217 7.23 22.58 -8.26
N ASP A 218 8.53 22.79 -8.39
CA ASP A 218 9.23 24.04 -8.09
C ASP A 218 9.84 24.63 -9.36
N LYS A 219 9.15 25.64 -9.92
CA LYS A 219 9.55 26.31 -11.17
C LYS A 219 10.77 27.21 -11.00
N ASP A 220 11.06 27.63 -9.77
CA ASP A 220 12.18 28.51 -9.45
C ASP A 220 13.45 27.71 -9.15
N TYR A 221 13.40 26.39 -9.26
CA TYR A 221 14.54 25.51 -9.03
C TYR A 221 15.55 25.60 -10.17
N ASP A 222 16.74 26.14 -9.87
CA ASP A 222 17.89 26.11 -10.78
C ASP A 222 18.65 24.77 -10.66
N SER A 223 18.60 23.98 -11.73
CA SER A 223 19.26 22.68 -11.83
C SER A 223 20.79 22.76 -12.02
N ASN A 224 21.35 23.93 -12.33
CA ASN A 224 22.77 24.07 -12.70
C ASN A 224 23.74 24.05 -11.51
N PHE A 225 23.23 24.04 -10.27
CA PHE A 225 24.08 23.92 -9.07
C PHE A 225 24.34 22.45 -8.75
N GLU A 226 25.57 21.99 -9.02
CA GLU A 226 26.08 20.69 -8.58
C GLU A 226 26.21 20.68 -7.06
N SER A 227 25.51 19.75 -6.43
CA SER A 227 25.62 19.49 -4.99
C SER A 227 26.26 18.13 -4.80
N ASP A 228 27.31 18.10 -3.97
CA ASP A 228 28.09 16.90 -3.66
C ASP A 228 27.39 16.00 -2.61
N CYS A 229 26.15 16.30 -2.23
CA CYS A 229 25.39 15.52 -1.25
C CYS A 229 24.49 14.47 -1.91
N GLY A 230 24.55 13.23 -1.40
CA GLY A 230 23.83 12.08 -1.97
C GLY A 230 22.31 12.04 -1.74
N SER A 231 21.75 12.94 -0.92
CA SER A 231 20.29 13.01 -0.71
C SER A 231 19.70 14.23 -1.41
N ILE A 232 18.58 14.00 -2.10
CA ILE A 232 17.82 15.08 -2.75
C ILE A 232 17.32 16.12 -1.75
N VAL A 233 17.09 15.71 -0.49
CA VAL A 233 16.67 16.59 0.60
C VAL A 233 17.76 17.60 0.93
N GLU A 234 19.00 17.12 1.08
CA GLU A 234 20.14 17.98 1.40
C GLU A 234 20.46 18.91 0.24
N ALA A 235 20.38 18.42 -1.00
CA ALA A 235 20.64 19.21 -2.19
C ALA A 235 19.58 20.32 -2.32
N TYR A 236 18.30 19.98 -2.22
CA TYR A 236 17.22 20.94 -2.42
C TYR A 236 17.05 21.91 -1.24
N VAL A 237 16.93 21.38 -0.01
CA VAL A 237 16.71 22.21 1.18
C VAL A 237 17.97 23.02 1.53
N GLY A 238 19.17 22.43 1.36
CA GLY A 238 20.44 23.13 1.51
C GLY A 238 20.58 24.30 0.54
N LYS A 239 20.24 24.12 -0.75
CA LYS A 239 20.21 25.21 -1.75
C LYS A 239 19.33 26.38 -1.29
N ARG A 240 18.08 26.10 -0.92
CA ARG A 240 17.12 27.14 -0.52
C ARG A 240 17.57 27.90 0.74
N SER A 241 18.14 27.21 1.71
CA SER A 241 18.64 27.84 2.94
C SER A 241 19.92 28.67 2.74
N VAL A 242 20.79 28.31 1.79
CA VAL A 242 21.96 29.14 1.41
C VAL A 242 21.55 30.38 0.60
N GLN A 243 20.59 30.25 -0.31
CA GLN A 243 20.08 31.38 -1.09
C GLN A 243 19.41 32.43 -0.19
N GLN A 244 18.66 31.99 0.83
CA GLN A 244 18.12 32.89 1.87
C GLN A 244 19.19 33.67 2.64
N LYS A 245 20.33 33.04 2.96
CA LYS A 245 21.45 33.74 3.63
C LYS A 245 22.14 34.78 2.74
N LYS A 246 22.09 34.61 1.42
CA LYS A 246 22.65 35.58 0.45
C LYS A 246 21.69 36.75 0.19
N GLU A 247 20.39 36.49 0.14
CA GLU A 247 19.36 37.52 -0.10
C GLU A 247 19.10 38.35 1.17
N CYS A 248 19.21 37.74 2.35
CA CYS A 248 19.12 38.39 3.65
C CYS A 248 20.53 38.77 4.16
N GLY A 249 21.15 39.79 3.54
CA GLY A 249 22.35 40.42 4.09
C GLY A 249 22.13 40.86 5.55
N GLU A 250 23.20 40.89 6.36
CA GLU A 250 23.19 41.31 7.77
C GLU A 250 22.47 42.65 7.99
N SER A 251 21.14 42.66 8.11
CA SER A 251 20.40 43.81 8.59
C SER A 251 19.09 43.33 9.22
N SER A 252 18.95 43.73 10.48
CA SER A 252 17.78 43.68 11.38
C SER A 252 16.49 43.05 10.84
N LEU A 253 16.08 41.97 11.51
CA LEU A 253 14.82 41.25 11.35
C LEU A 253 13.61 42.18 11.21
N SER A 254 12.95 42.10 10.05
CA SER A 254 11.50 42.20 9.95
C SER A 254 10.98 40.83 9.46
N SER A 255 10.19 40.19 10.30
CA SER A 255 9.90 38.75 10.29
C SER A 255 8.75 38.36 9.35
N THR A 256 8.88 38.60 8.04
CA THR A 256 7.80 38.24 7.11
C THR A 256 8.17 37.55 5.80
N GLU A 257 9.44 37.41 5.44
CA GLU A 257 9.80 36.73 4.16
C GLU A 257 11.04 35.83 4.32
N ALA A 258 11.01 34.88 5.26
CA ALA A 258 11.88 33.72 5.12
C ALA A 258 11.39 32.91 3.90
N GLY A 259 12.18 32.86 2.82
CA GLY A 259 11.77 32.23 1.57
C GLY A 259 11.14 30.84 1.78
N LEU A 260 9.97 30.58 1.19
CA LEU A 260 9.28 29.31 1.38
C LEU A 260 10.07 28.17 0.71
N VAL A 261 10.31 27.07 1.44
CA VAL A 261 10.82 25.83 0.86
C VAL A 261 9.63 25.14 0.21
N LYS A 262 9.62 25.00 -1.12
CA LYS A 262 8.49 24.37 -1.79
C LYS A 262 8.53 22.86 -1.60
N VAL A 263 7.41 22.24 -1.24
CA VAL A 263 7.31 20.79 -1.12
C VAL A 263 6.63 20.17 -2.35
N PRO A 264 6.86 18.87 -2.64
CA PRO A 264 6.08 18.14 -3.63
C PRO A 264 4.59 18.16 -3.25
N PRO A 265 3.67 18.16 -4.23
CA PRO A 265 2.25 18.27 -3.96
C PRO A 265 1.69 17.04 -3.22
N ILE A 266 0.75 17.29 -2.32
CA ILE A 266 -0.01 16.29 -1.59
C ILE A 266 -1.15 15.80 -2.49
N LYS A 267 -0.97 14.61 -3.07
CA LYS A 267 -1.95 14.04 -4.02
C LYS A 267 -3.20 13.46 -3.35
N CYS A 268 -3.09 12.94 -2.13
CA CYS A 268 -4.20 12.26 -1.44
C CYS A 268 -3.97 12.17 0.07
N LEU A 269 -4.88 12.72 0.87
CA LEU A 269 -4.79 12.68 2.32
C LEU A 269 -4.97 11.25 2.87
N HIS A 270 -5.80 10.41 2.24
CA HIS A 270 -5.99 9.02 2.68
C HIS A 270 -4.69 8.22 2.67
N ALA A 271 -3.86 8.39 1.64
CA ALA A 271 -2.58 7.68 1.53
C ALA A 271 -1.59 8.15 2.60
N HIS A 272 -1.52 9.46 2.87
CA HIS A 272 -0.67 9.99 3.94
C HIS A 272 -1.15 9.52 5.32
N TYR A 273 -2.46 9.52 5.57
CA TYR A 273 -3.01 9.07 6.84
C TYR A 273 -2.84 7.56 7.05
N ALA A 274 -3.08 6.74 6.02
CA ALA A 274 -2.82 5.31 6.05
C ALA A 274 -1.36 5.00 6.38
N HIS A 275 -0.42 5.70 5.73
CA HIS A 275 1.00 5.56 6.01
C HIS A 275 1.31 5.92 7.46
N TYR A 276 0.88 7.10 7.92
CA TYR A 276 1.12 7.55 9.29
C TYR A 276 0.62 6.54 10.33
N ARG A 277 -0.62 6.06 10.20
CA ARG A 277 -1.18 5.10 11.14
C ARG A 277 -0.48 3.74 11.09
N SER A 278 0.05 3.35 9.95
CA SER A 278 0.80 2.10 9.78
C SER A 278 2.22 2.17 10.34
N THR A 279 2.81 3.36 10.43
CA THR A 279 4.22 3.51 10.82
C THR A 279 4.42 4.14 12.19
N VAL A 280 3.41 4.79 12.79
CA VAL A 280 3.56 5.46 14.08
C VAL A 280 3.83 4.50 15.25
N SER A 281 3.37 3.24 15.17
CA SER A 281 3.57 2.23 16.22
C SER A 281 4.73 1.27 15.94
N GLU A 282 5.16 1.16 14.68
CA GLU A 282 6.34 0.39 14.31
C GLU A 282 7.57 1.28 14.50
N LYS A 283 8.55 0.87 15.33
CA LYS A 283 9.88 1.52 15.40
C LYS A 283 10.67 1.46 14.07
N SER A 284 10.02 1.03 12.98
CA SER A 284 10.63 0.72 11.69
C SER A 284 10.89 1.96 10.83
N THR A 285 10.21 3.08 11.06
CA THR A 285 10.45 4.30 10.29
C THR A 285 11.20 5.33 11.12
N THR A 286 12.33 5.81 10.60
CA THR A 286 13.14 6.86 11.22
C THR A 286 12.39 8.20 11.30
N TYR A 287 11.41 8.42 10.42
CA TYR A 287 10.69 9.69 10.29
C TYR A 287 9.18 9.49 10.31
N VAL A 288 8.49 10.29 11.11
CA VAL A 288 7.03 10.33 11.17
C VAL A 288 6.50 11.22 10.04
N ASN A 289 5.55 10.71 9.25
CA ASN A 289 4.91 11.45 8.15
C ASN A 289 4.21 12.73 8.66
N PRO A 290 4.73 13.93 8.34
CA PRO A 290 4.20 15.18 8.87
C PRO A 290 2.78 15.46 8.35
N VAL A 291 2.47 15.13 7.09
CA VAL A 291 1.10 15.29 6.55
C VAL A 291 0.11 14.43 7.31
N GLY A 292 0.48 13.17 7.58
CA GLY A 292 -0.38 12.26 8.33
C GLY A 292 -0.60 12.69 9.79
N GLU A 293 0.42 13.31 10.40
CA GLU A 293 0.31 13.91 11.72
C GLU A 293 -0.62 15.13 11.73
N LEU A 294 -0.53 16.01 10.73
CA LEU A 294 -1.45 17.14 10.55
C LEU A 294 -2.90 16.67 10.35
N ILE A 295 -3.10 15.64 9.51
CA ILE A 295 -4.42 15.01 9.34
C ILE A 295 -4.93 14.47 10.68
N HIS A 296 -4.09 13.74 11.43
CA HIS A 296 -4.49 13.15 12.71
C HIS A 296 -5.01 14.22 13.69
N ARG A 297 -4.24 15.29 13.89
CA ARG A 297 -4.62 16.41 14.78
C ARG A 297 -5.91 17.09 14.31
N GLN A 298 -6.06 17.27 13.00
CA GLN A 298 -7.27 17.87 12.44
C GLN A 298 -8.51 16.97 12.61
N LEU A 299 -8.33 15.65 12.49
CA LEU A 299 -9.39 14.68 12.75
C LEU A 299 -9.79 14.65 14.23
N GLU A 300 -8.83 14.70 15.16
CA GLU A 300 -9.11 14.80 16.61
C GLU A 300 -9.95 16.04 16.94
N LYS A 301 -9.67 17.16 16.26
CA LYS A 301 -10.38 18.42 16.45
C LYS A 301 -11.80 18.39 15.86
N ASP A 302 -11.95 17.92 14.62
CA ASP A 302 -13.21 18.04 13.88
C ASP A 302 -14.15 16.85 14.09
N PHE A 303 -13.62 15.70 14.51
CA PHE A 303 -14.35 14.45 14.71
C PHE A 303 -13.95 13.79 16.05
N PRO A 304 -14.25 14.42 17.20
CA PRO A 304 -13.81 13.93 18.51
C PRO A 304 -14.36 12.55 18.89
N ASP A 305 -15.48 12.14 18.28
CA ASP A 305 -16.10 10.83 18.49
C ASP A 305 -15.46 9.72 17.63
N LEU A 306 -14.55 10.08 16.72
CA LEU A 306 -13.87 9.13 15.84
C LEU A 306 -12.77 8.40 16.63
N ASP A 307 -12.82 7.07 16.62
CA ASP A 307 -11.78 6.25 17.25
C ASP A 307 -10.56 6.16 16.33
N LEU A 308 -9.54 6.99 16.62
CA LEU A 308 -8.37 7.23 15.75
C LEU A 308 -7.20 6.28 15.95
#